data_AF-A0A2A5M941-F1
#
_entry.id   AF-A0A2A5M941-F1
#
_cell.length_a   1.000
_cell.length_b   1.000
_cell.length_c   1.000
_cell.angle_alpha   90.00
_cell.angle_beta   90.00
_cell.angle_gamma   90.00
#
_symmetry.space_group_name_H-M   'P 1'
#
loop_
_entity.id
_entity.type
_entity.pdbx_description
1 polymer ?
#
loop_
_entity_poly.entity_id
_entity_poly.type
_entity_poly.pdbx_seq_one_letter_code
_entity_poly.pdbx_strand_id
1 'polypeptide(L)'
;MREELFLKNTQALFEVDETLAYRLRSLKNITLKLIQNENGINFTKDEILLYQNPNQELLENLSLFQSEYAKYPILFFYGFGNGMLYKSLCENKNHQHIVVFEDDLEILALAFHLFDFSEALKNEKLILFHT
;
A
#
# COMPACT_ATOMS: atom_id res chain seq x y z
N MET A 1 12.77 -4.58 9.24
CA MET A 1 12.05 -4.46 7.96
C MET A 1 12.72 -5.36 6.93
N ARG A 2 11.98 -5.87 5.93
CA ARG A 2 12.53 -6.82 4.94
C ARG A 2 13.06 -6.06 3.73
N GLU A 3 14.38 -5.96 3.62
CA GLU A 3 15.04 -5.21 2.54
C GLU A 3 14.78 -5.82 1.16
N GLU A 4 14.81 -7.15 1.07
CA GLU A 4 14.56 -7.89 -0.17
C GLU A 4 13.21 -7.54 -0.80
N LEU A 5 12.14 -7.46 0.00
CA LEU A 5 10.80 -7.09 -0.47
C LEU A 5 10.75 -5.65 -0.96
N PHE A 6 11.38 -4.73 -0.25
CA PHE A 6 11.42 -3.33 -0.66
C PHE A 6 12.16 -3.15 -1.98
N LEU A 7 13.30 -3.81 -2.15
CA LEU A 7 14.03 -3.81 -3.43
C LEU A 7 13.20 -4.44 -4.55
N LYS A 8 12.50 -5.55 -4.28
CA LYS A 8 11.62 -6.21 -5.25
C LYS A 8 10.48 -5.29 -5.70
N ASN A 9 9.79 -4.66 -4.76
CA ASN A 9 8.68 -3.75 -5.04
C ASN A 9 9.15 -2.48 -5.76
N THR A 10 10.23 -1.85 -5.28
CA THR A 10 10.76 -0.65 -5.95
C THR A 10 11.37 -0.96 -7.32
N GLN A 11 11.86 -2.18 -7.55
CA GLN A 11 12.31 -2.60 -8.88
C GLN A 11 11.14 -2.81 -9.84
N ALA A 12 10.05 -3.41 -9.37
CA ALA A 12 8.82 -3.49 -10.14
C ALA A 12 8.24 -2.11 -10.46
N LEU A 13 8.21 -1.22 -9.47
CA LEU A 13 7.74 0.16 -9.68
C LEU A 13 8.64 0.90 -10.66
N PHE A 14 9.97 0.71 -10.60
CA PHE A 14 10.91 1.36 -11.52
C PHE A 14 10.61 1.08 -12.99
N GLU A 15 10.06 -0.09 -13.32
CA GLU A 15 9.72 -0.47 -14.70
C GLU A 15 8.53 0.35 -15.27
N VAL A 16 7.69 0.95 -14.41
CA VAL A 16 6.48 1.69 -14.81
C VAL A 16 6.49 3.16 -14.37
N ASP A 17 7.18 3.48 -13.28
CA ASP A 17 7.42 4.83 -12.73
C ASP A 17 8.80 4.91 -12.09
N GLU A 18 9.80 5.21 -12.92
CA GLU A 18 11.18 5.42 -12.52
C GLU A 18 11.33 6.54 -11.46
N THR A 19 10.53 7.62 -11.57
CA THR A 19 10.67 8.79 -10.70
C THR A 19 10.24 8.47 -9.28
N LEU A 20 9.08 7.84 -9.10
CA LEU A 20 8.60 7.46 -7.77
C LEU A 20 9.49 6.38 -7.14
N ALA A 21 9.94 5.40 -7.93
CA ALA A 21 10.86 4.37 -7.46
C ALA A 21 12.19 4.98 -6.94
N TYR A 22 12.75 5.97 -7.65
CA TYR A 22 13.95 6.67 -7.18
C TYR A 22 13.70 7.46 -5.91
N ARG A 23 12.57 8.17 -5.80
CA ARG A 23 12.21 8.92 -4.59
C ARG A 23 12.15 8.00 -3.38
N LEU A 24 11.48 6.85 -3.51
CA LEU A 24 11.39 5.84 -2.44
C LEU A 24 12.78 5.31 -2.05
N ARG A 25 13.61 4.92 -3.03
CA ARG A 25 14.98 4.42 -2.77
C ARG A 25 15.92 5.47 -2.20
N SER A 26 15.62 6.75 -2.41
CA SER A 26 16.43 7.89 -1.92
C SER A 26 16.00 8.37 -0.55
N LEU A 27 14.91 7.84 0.02
CA LEU A 27 14.46 8.20 1.36
C LEU A 27 15.57 7.95 2.38
N LYS A 28 15.77 8.93 3.26
CA LYS A 28 16.67 8.85 4.40
C LYS A 28 15.87 9.17 5.64
N ASN A 29 16.13 8.45 6.72
CA ASN A 29 15.55 8.69 8.04
C ASN A 29 14.01 8.64 8.05
N ILE A 30 13.46 7.41 8.01
CA ILE A 30 12.03 7.17 8.21
C ILE A 30 11.67 7.50 9.67
N THR A 31 10.71 8.40 9.85
CA THR A 31 10.19 8.87 11.15
C THR A 31 9.01 8.05 11.64
N LEU A 32 8.19 7.52 10.72
CA LEU A 32 7.11 6.61 11.01
C LEU A 32 7.62 5.31 11.63
N LYS A 33 6.94 4.85 12.69
CA LYS A 33 7.25 3.58 13.36
C LYS A 33 6.19 2.55 13.05
N LEU A 34 6.64 1.34 12.76
CA LEU A 34 5.80 0.16 12.66
C LEU A 34 5.40 -0.32 14.06
N ILE A 35 4.10 -0.49 14.28
CA ILE A 35 3.53 -1.16 15.45
C ILE A 35 2.82 -2.42 14.95
N GLN A 36 3.08 -3.55 15.58
CA GLN A 36 2.38 -4.80 15.30
C GLN A 36 1.95 -5.44 16.62
N ASN A 37 0.64 -5.64 16.78
CA ASN A 37 0.04 -6.23 17.97
C ASN A 37 -1.20 -7.06 17.59
N GLU A 38 -2.03 -7.43 18.56
CA GLU A 38 -3.25 -8.21 18.37
C GLU A 38 -4.28 -7.54 17.43
N ASN A 39 -4.30 -6.20 17.37
CA ASN A 39 -5.19 -5.44 16.50
C ASN A 39 -4.65 -5.33 15.06
N GLY A 40 -3.43 -5.81 14.79
CA GLY A 40 -2.84 -5.86 13.47
C GLY A 40 -1.63 -4.94 13.29
N ILE A 41 -1.37 -4.56 12.04
CA ILE A 41 -0.23 -3.73 11.64
C ILE A 41 -0.67 -2.27 11.55
N ASN A 42 0.00 -1.39 12.27
CA ASN A 42 -0.26 0.04 12.32
C ASN A 42 1.03 0.84 12.13
N PHE A 43 0.90 2.10 11.69
CA PHE A 43 1.99 3.07 11.65
C PHE A 43 1.71 4.18 12.65
N THR A 44 2.78 4.70 13.27
CA THR A 44 2.67 5.84 14.17
C THR A 44 3.67 6.93 13.85
N LYS A 45 3.21 8.18 13.96
CA LYS A 45 4.02 9.41 13.92
C LYS A 45 3.69 10.19 15.18
N ASP A 46 4.70 10.52 15.99
CA ASP A 46 4.52 11.32 17.20
C ASP A 46 3.35 10.85 18.10
N GLU A 47 3.27 9.53 18.31
CA GLU A 47 2.22 8.84 19.11
C GLU A 47 0.80 8.86 18.49
N ILE A 48 0.62 9.50 17.34
CA ILE A 48 -0.61 9.44 16.56
C ILE A 48 -0.57 8.15 15.73
N LEU A 49 -1.61 7.33 15.86
CA LEU A 49 -1.79 6.09 15.09
C LEU A 49 -2.54 6.37 13.79
N LEU A 50 -2.19 5.63 12.73
CA LEU A 50 -2.90 5.69 11.44
C LEU A 50 -4.30 5.06 11.55
N TYR A 51 -4.42 3.95 12.27
CA TYR A 51 -5.68 3.24 12.51
C TYR A 51 -6.02 3.21 14.00
N GLN A 52 -7.30 3.13 14.35
CA GLN A 52 -7.72 2.81 15.71
C GLN A 52 -7.63 1.29 15.94
N ASN A 53 -8.12 0.49 14.98
CA ASN A 53 -8.01 -0.96 14.99
C ASN A 53 -7.79 -1.48 13.55
N PRO A 54 -6.52 -1.72 13.14
CA PRO A 54 -6.18 -2.07 11.76
C PRO A 54 -6.96 -3.27 11.20
N ASN A 55 -7.11 -4.35 11.97
CA ASN A 55 -7.77 -5.57 11.50
C ASN A 55 -9.28 -5.38 11.35
N GLN A 56 -9.91 -4.66 12.28
CA GLN A 56 -11.34 -4.36 12.20
C GLN A 56 -11.64 -3.47 11.00
N GLU A 57 -10.90 -2.36 10.86
CA GLU A 57 -11.08 -1.42 9.75
C GLU A 57 -10.79 -2.07 8.38
N LEU A 58 -9.82 -2.99 8.32
CA LEU A 58 -9.57 -3.80 7.13
C LEU A 58 -10.78 -4.69 6.80
N LEU A 59 -11.33 -5.41 7.76
CA LEU A 59 -12.48 -6.30 7.57
C LEU A 59 -13.71 -5.54 7.07
N GLU A 60 -14.00 -4.38 7.67
CA GLU A 60 -15.10 -3.51 7.27
C GLU A 60 -14.94 -3.02 5.82
N ASN A 61 -13.75 -2.55 5.45
CA ASN A 61 -13.44 -2.14 4.09
C ASN A 61 -13.54 -3.30 3.10
N LEU A 62 -12.98 -4.47 3.40
CA LEU A 62 -13.06 -5.63 2.51
C LEU A 62 -14.50 -6.08 2.30
N SER A 63 -15.33 -6.06 3.34
CA SER A 63 -16.76 -6.35 3.23
C SER A 63 -17.47 -5.37 2.28
N LEU A 64 -17.20 -4.07 2.42
CA LEU A 64 -17.75 -3.03 1.55
C LEU A 64 -17.35 -3.22 0.09
N PHE A 65 -16.05 -3.43 -0.19
CA PHE A 65 -15.56 -3.61 -1.56
C PHE A 65 -16.06 -4.91 -2.19
N GLN A 66 -16.24 -5.95 -1.38
CA GLN A 66 -16.81 -7.20 -1.86
C GLN A 66 -18.31 -7.06 -2.20
N SER A 67 -19.10 -6.33 -1.40
CA SER A 67 -20.54 -6.23 -1.63
C SER A 67 -20.89 -5.24 -2.74
N GLU A 68 -20.27 -4.05 -2.73
CA GLU A 68 -20.68 -2.95 -3.60
C GLU A 68 -19.84 -2.84 -4.87
N TYR A 69 -18.55 -3.19 -4.79
CA TYR A 69 -17.57 -2.82 -5.81
C TYR A 69 -16.90 -4.00 -6.51
N ALA A 70 -17.21 -5.26 -6.16
CA ALA A 70 -16.48 -6.43 -6.64
C ALA A 70 -16.40 -6.62 -8.16
N LYS A 71 -17.26 -5.97 -8.94
CA LYS A 71 -17.28 -6.02 -10.41
C LYS A 71 -16.70 -4.77 -11.09
N TYR A 72 -16.27 -3.79 -10.32
CA TYR A 72 -15.78 -2.52 -10.84
C TYR A 72 -14.36 -2.73 -11.37
N PRO A 73 -14.09 -2.43 -12.65
CA PRO A 73 -12.78 -2.68 -13.23
C PRO A 73 -11.72 -1.70 -12.73
N ILE A 74 -12.12 -0.50 -12.31
CA ILE A 74 -11.19 0.54 -11.85
C ILE A 74 -11.69 1.11 -10.53
N LEU A 75 -10.77 1.29 -9.57
CA LEU A 75 -11.02 1.89 -8.27
C LEU A 75 -10.01 3.01 -8.00
N PHE A 76 -10.45 4.08 -7.33
CA PHE A 76 -9.62 5.23 -6.96
C PHE A 76 -9.64 5.42 -5.45
N PHE A 77 -8.48 5.70 -4.87
CA PHE A 77 -8.30 5.83 -3.43
C PHE A 77 -7.39 6.98 -3.05
N TYR A 78 -7.65 7.58 -1.90
CA TYR A 78 -6.76 8.50 -1.22
C TYR A 78 -6.21 7.82 0.04
N GLY A 79 -4.89 7.79 0.17
CA GLY A 79 -4.17 7.11 1.24
C GLY A 79 -3.87 5.64 0.91
N PHE A 80 -2.60 5.25 1.00
CA PHE A 80 -2.13 3.87 0.86
C PHE A 80 -2.21 3.09 2.18
N GLY A 81 -2.02 3.80 3.28
CA GLY A 81 -1.97 3.22 4.62
C GLY A 81 -0.99 2.05 4.74
N ASN A 82 -1.30 1.04 5.55
CA ASN A 82 -0.39 -0.11 5.72
C ASN A 82 -0.28 -1.02 4.48
N GLY A 83 -1.07 -0.79 3.42
CA GLY A 83 -1.04 -1.54 2.16
C GLY A 83 -1.81 -2.86 2.14
N MET A 84 -2.31 -3.36 3.28
CA MET A 84 -2.99 -4.66 3.35
C MET A 84 -4.29 -4.67 2.52
N LEU A 85 -5.08 -3.59 2.56
CA LEU A 85 -6.30 -3.47 1.78
C LEU A 85 -6.03 -3.67 0.28
N TYR A 86 -5.04 -2.96 -0.26
CA TYR A 86 -4.69 -3.04 -1.69
C TYR A 86 -4.12 -4.40 -2.07
N LYS A 87 -3.37 -5.04 -1.17
CA LYS A 87 -2.89 -6.40 -1.39
C LYS A 87 -4.07 -7.35 -1.60
N SER A 88 -5.09 -7.28 -0.75
CA SER A 88 -6.31 -8.09 -0.86
C SER A 88 -7.17 -7.73 -2.07
N LEU A 89 -7.38 -6.44 -2.35
CA LEU A 89 -8.15 -6.01 -3.53
C LEU A 89 -7.48 -6.46 -4.84
N CYS A 90 -6.15 -6.53 -4.89
CA CYS A 90 -5.44 -7.05 -6.05
C CYS A 90 -5.73 -8.53 -6.35
N GLU A 91 -6.27 -9.31 -5.42
CA GLU A 91 -6.64 -10.71 -5.64
C GLU A 91 -7.93 -10.85 -6.48
N ASN A 92 -8.80 -9.84 -6.45
CA ASN A 92 -10.01 -9.84 -7.25
C ASN A 92 -9.66 -9.64 -8.74
N LYS A 93 -10.01 -10.62 -9.57
CA LYS A 93 -9.71 -10.63 -11.01
C LYS A 93 -10.52 -9.60 -11.82
N ASN A 94 -11.64 -9.11 -11.28
CA ASN A 94 -12.43 -8.09 -11.95
C ASN A 94 -11.80 -6.71 -11.85
N HIS A 95 -11.06 -6.43 -10.76
CA HIS A 95 -10.29 -5.20 -10.64
C HIS A 95 -9.10 -5.28 -11.61
N GLN A 96 -9.10 -4.39 -12.60
CA GLN A 96 -8.03 -4.23 -13.58
C GLN A 96 -7.03 -3.19 -13.09
N HIS A 97 -7.51 -2.06 -12.56
CA HIS A 97 -6.66 -0.99 -12.04
C HIS A 97 -7.14 -0.48 -10.68
N ILE A 98 -6.23 -0.40 -9.74
CA ILE A 98 -6.41 0.20 -8.42
C ILE A 98 -5.45 1.38 -8.38
N VAL A 99 -6.00 2.59 -8.46
CA VAL A 99 -5.25 3.83 -8.47
C VAL A 99 -5.27 4.42 -7.07
N VAL A 100 -4.10 4.65 -6.50
CA VAL A 100 -3.96 5.19 -5.13
C VAL A 100 -3.11 6.45 -5.17
N PHE A 101 -3.63 7.51 -4.55
CA PHE A 101 -2.92 8.75 -4.29
C PHE A 101 -2.43 8.74 -2.84
N GLU A 102 -1.12 8.88 -2.61
CA GLU A 102 -0.50 8.88 -1.28
C GLU A 102 0.55 9.98 -1.20
N ASP A 103 0.40 10.88 -0.23
CA ASP A 103 1.23 12.07 -0.08
C ASP A 103 2.47 11.84 0.81
N ASP A 104 2.46 10.80 1.66
CA ASP A 104 3.59 10.44 2.52
C ASP A 104 4.36 9.22 1.96
N LEU A 105 5.54 9.48 1.38
CA LEU A 105 6.45 8.43 0.88
C LEU A 105 6.86 7.43 1.96
N GLU A 106 6.89 7.82 3.25
CA GLU A 106 7.24 6.89 4.32
C GLU A 106 6.19 5.79 4.47
N ILE A 107 4.91 6.08 4.24
CA ILE A 107 3.83 5.09 4.25
C ILE A 107 4.05 4.04 3.17
N LEU A 108 4.31 4.49 1.92
CA LEU A 108 4.63 3.59 0.81
C LEU A 108 5.87 2.75 1.09
N ALA A 109 6.93 3.37 1.62
CA ALA A 109 8.18 2.68 1.91
C ALA A 109 7.99 1.58 2.97
N LEU A 110 7.31 1.89 4.07
CA LEU A 110 6.99 0.91 5.11
C LEU A 110 6.15 -0.24 4.56
N ALA A 111 5.09 0.05 3.81
CA ALA A 111 4.25 -0.98 3.22
C ALA A 111 5.02 -1.87 2.22
N PHE A 112 5.97 -1.32 1.47
CA PHE A 112 6.83 -2.07 0.55
C PHE A 112 7.82 -3.00 1.26
N HIS A 113 8.14 -2.75 2.53
CA HIS A 113 8.86 -3.72 3.36
C HIS A 113 7.96 -4.84 3.92
N LEU A 114 6.64 -4.63 3.93
CA LEU A 114 5.67 -5.52 4.55
C LEU A 114 5.04 -6.50 3.56
N PHE A 115 4.71 -6.08 2.34
CA PHE A 115 3.98 -6.93 1.40
C PHE A 115 4.62 -6.94 0.02
N ASP A 116 4.41 -8.03 -0.71
CA ASP A 116 4.85 -8.12 -2.11
C ASP A 116 3.77 -7.57 -3.05
N PHE A 117 4.06 -6.43 -3.65
CA PHE A 117 3.24 -5.76 -4.68
C PHE A 117 3.86 -5.87 -6.07
N SER A 118 5.00 -6.53 -6.22
CA SER A 118 5.81 -6.45 -7.45
C SER A 118 5.05 -6.82 -8.73
N GLU A 119 4.25 -7.89 -8.70
CA GLU A 119 3.43 -8.29 -9.84
C GLU A 119 2.29 -7.30 -10.11
N ALA A 120 1.65 -6.79 -9.06
CA ALA A 120 0.56 -5.82 -9.20
C ALA A 120 1.06 -4.48 -9.76
N LEU A 121 2.26 -4.05 -9.36
CA LEU A 121 2.91 -2.84 -9.87
C LEU A 121 3.35 -3.01 -11.33
N LYS A 122 4.07 -4.09 -11.66
CA LYS A 122 4.54 -4.38 -13.03
C LYS A 122 3.42 -4.44 -14.06
N ASN A 123 2.29 -5.01 -13.66
CA ASN A 123 1.12 -5.15 -14.54
C ASN A 123 0.18 -3.94 -14.48
N GLU A 124 0.59 -2.86 -13.81
CA GLU A 124 -0.22 -1.65 -13.58
C GLU A 124 -1.60 -1.96 -12.98
N LYS A 125 -1.73 -3.08 -12.27
CA LYS A 125 -2.93 -3.42 -11.50
C LYS A 125 -3.04 -2.56 -10.25
N LEU A 126 -1.89 -2.22 -9.65
CA LEU A 126 -1.76 -1.21 -8.62
C LEU A 126 -0.94 -0.05 -9.18
N ILE A 127 -1.55 1.12 -9.28
CA ILE A 127 -0.94 2.34 -9.81
C ILE A 127 -0.85 3.35 -8.67
N LEU A 128 0.33 3.89 -8.43
CA LEU A 128 0.61 4.79 -7.31
C LEU A 128 0.94 6.18 -7.84
N PHE A 129 0.29 7.19 -7.27
CA PHE A 129 0.64 8.59 -7.46
C PHE A 129 1.07 9.19 -6.14
N HIS A 130 2.25 9.81 -6.14
CA HIS A 130 2.70 10.62 -5.01
C HIS A 130 2.38 12.10 -5.27
N THR A 131 1.39 12.62 -4.55
CA THR A 131 0.81 13.96 -4.76
C THR A 131 0.80 14.79 -3.49
#